data_AF-A0A7V3BVB5-F1
#
_entry.id   AF-A0A7V3BVB5-F1
#
_cell.length_a   1.000
_cell.length_b   1.000
_cell.length_c   1.000
_cell.angle_alpha   90.00
_cell.angle_beta   90.00
_cell.angle_gamma   90.00
#
_symmetry.space_group_name_H-M   'P 1'
#
loop_
_entity.id
_entity.type
_entity.pdbx_description
1 polymer ?
#
loop_
_entity_poly.entity_id
_entity_poly.type
_entity_poly.pdbx_seq_one_letter_code
_entity_poly.pdbx_strand_id
1 'polypeptide(L)'
;MEADIAFFDDPEERKSDLVDGAIGELSPFHDRFGFYGQGVSLSTATLPMGWEERLISFDNPEAGESQAVCLEPHDLVVSKLVAGREKDYRFARALLEARLIRAEVLSERVELLPVPQAVRRRVLGWIDAAGKRMSGRGA
;
A
#
# COMPACT_ATOMS: atom_id res chain seq x y z
N MET A 1 7.39 -11.05 -8.83
CA MET A 1 6.41 -10.32 -8.00
C MET A 1 7.17 -9.66 -6.86
N GLU A 2 6.71 -8.53 -6.35
CA GLU A 2 7.43 -7.73 -5.34
C GLU A 2 6.52 -7.49 -4.12
N ALA A 3 7.11 -7.46 -2.93
CA ALA A 3 6.46 -7.01 -1.70
C ALA A 3 7.34 -6.01 -0.95
N ASP A 4 6.84 -4.80 -0.70
CA ASP A 4 7.50 -3.80 0.15
C ASP A 4 7.45 -4.26 1.62
N ILE A 5 8.59 -4.26 2.32
CA ILE A 5 8.72 -4.65 3.74
C ILE A 5 9.34 -3.49 4.51
N ALA A 6 8.63 -3.03 5.54
CA ALA A 6 9.09 -1.98 6.44
C ALA A 6 9.06 -2.49 7.89
N PHE A 7 9.89 -1.89 8.73
CA PHE A 7 10.00 -2.21 10.15
C PHE A 7 9.72 -0.97 11.00
N PHE A 8 8.91 -1.11 12.06
CA PHE A 8 8.61 0.00 12.97
C PHE A 8 9.82 0.46 13.79
N ASP A 9 10.72 -0.46 14.12
CA ASP A 9 11.90 -0.23 14.93
C ASP A 9 13.17 -0.58 14.13
N ASP A 10 13.44 0.25 13.12
CA ASP A 10 14.62 0.15 12.25
C ASP A 10 15.12 1.54 11.78
N PRO A 11 15.48 2.44 12.72
CA PRO A 11 15.85 3.82 12.38
C PRO A 11 17.13 3.93 11.54
N GLU A 12 17.99 2.91 11.57
CA GLU A 12 19.21 2.83 10.78
C GLU A 12 19.07 1.96 9.52
N GLU A 13 17.84 1.53 9.20
CA GLU A 13 17.48 0.74 8.01
C GLU A 13 18.24 -0.59 7.87
N ARG A 14 18.86 -1.08 8.96
CA ARG A 14 19.65 -2.32 8.96
C ARG A 14 18.82 -3.54 8.66
N LYS A 15 17.58 -3.62 9.17
CA LYS A 15 16.70 -4.76 8.88
C LYS A 15 16.24 -4.70 7.42
N SER A 16 16.00 -3.51 6.90
CA SER A 16 15.67 -3.28 5.49
C SER A 16 16.82 -3.71 4.57
N ASP A 17 18.07 -3.35 4.89
CA ASP A 17 19.26 -3.79 4.16
C ASP A 17 19.42 -5.33 4.18
N LEU A 18 19.10 -5.97 5.31
CA LEU A 18 19.12 -7.44 5.43
C LEU A 18 18.06 -8.10 4.55
N VAL A 19 16.86 -7.50 4.43
CA VAL A 19 15.82 -7.97 3.50
C VAL A 19 16.34 -7.91 2.08
N ASP A 20 16.90 -6.77 1.66
CA ASP A 20 17.41 -6.59 0.30
C ASP A 20 18.54 -7.59 -0.03
N GLY A 21 19.46 -7.80 0.91
CA GLY A 21 20.55 -8.76 0.73
C GLY A 21 20.10 -10.23 0.68
N ALA A 22 19.11 -10.62 1.49
CA ALA A 22 18.70 -12.01 1.64
C ALA A 22 17.62 -12.45 0.64
N ILE A 23 16.61 -11.59 0.44
CA ILE A 23 15.40 -11.89 -0.35
C ILE A 23 15.02 -10.77 -1.32
N GLY A 24 15.90 -9.80 -1.54
CA GLY A 24 15.68 -8.65 -2.42
C GLY A 24 15.87 -8.92 -3.90
N GLU A 25 15.73 -7.86 -4.68
CA GLU A 25 15.89 -7.91 -6.13
C GLU A 25 17.27 -8.47 -6.49
N LEU A 26 17.30 -9.37 -7.48
CA LEU A 26 18.50 -10.06 -7.98
C LEU A 26 19.24 -10.95 -6.96
N SER A 27 18.66 -11.20 -5.78
CA SER A 27 19.18 -12.19 -4.83
C SER A 27 19.03 -13.63 -5.36
N PRO A 28 19.79 -14.61 -4.82
CA PRO A 28 19.56 -16.03 -5.11
C PRO A 28 18.13 -16.49 -4.79
N PHE A 29 17.47 -15.84 -3.81
CA PHE A 29 16.07 -16.07 -3.52
C PHE A 29 15.18 -15.62 -4.69
N HIS A 30 15.39 -14.40 -5.20
CA HIS A 30 14.63 -13.88 -6.33
C HIS A 30 14.79 -14.77 -7.57
N ASP A 31 16.02 -15.14 -7.93
CA ASP A 31 16.30 -16.02 -9.06
C ASP A 31 15.59 -17.37 -8.92
N ARG A 32 15.61 -17.93 -7.70
CA ARG A 32 15.02 -19.24 -7.41
C ARG A 32 13.49 -19.24 -7.41
N PHE A 33 12.85 -18.21 -6.88
CA PHE A 33 11.41 -18.21 -6.60
C PHE A 33 10.59 -17.26 -7.50
N GLY A 34 11.22 -16.35 -8.23
CA GLY A 34 10.55 -15.41 -9.15
C GLY A 34 9.79 -14.26 -8.45
N PHE A 35 9.96 -14.12 -7.14
CA PHE A 35 9.48 -12.98 -6.37
C PHE A 35 10.50 -12.57 -5.31
N TYR A 36 10.40 -11.33 -4.83
CA TYR A 36 11.34 -10.75 -3.89
C TYR A 36 10.65 -9.80 -2.92
N GLY A 37 11.27 -9.57 -1.77
CA GLY A 37 10.89 -8.56 -0.80
C GLY A 37 11.80 -7.36 -0.93
N GLN A 38 11.27 -6.15 -0.95
CA GLN A 38 12.05 -4.91 -0.98
C GLN A 38 12.04 -4.28 0.41
N GLY A 39 13.20 -4.14 1.04
CA GLY A 39 13.35 -3.37 2.25
C GLY A 39 13.08 -1.90 1.98
N VAL A 40 12.15 -1.29 2.72
CA VAL A 40 11.79 0.13 2.56
C VAL A 40 11.62 0.84 3.90
N SER A 41 11.96 2.11 3.92
CA SER A 41 11.69 3.01 5.04
C SER A 41 10.21 3.33 5.16
N LEU A 42 9.67 3.41 6.38
CA LEU A 42 8.31 3.90 6.62
C LEU A 42 8.08 5.32 6.06
N SER A 43 9.14 6.11 5.96
CA SER A 43 9.11 7.47 5.40
C SER A 43 8.77 7.52 3.90
N THR A 44 8.89 6.39 3.17
CA THR A 44 8.61 6.32 1.73
C THR A 44 7.12 6.35 1.41
N ALA A 45 6.26 6.03 2.38
CA ALA A 45 4.82 6.00 2.21
C ALA A 45 4.18 7.28 2.75
N THR A 46 3.29 7.89 1.97
CA THR A 46 2.39 8.93 2.49
C THR A 46 1.09 8.27 2.93
N LEU A 47 0.92 8.10 4.24
CA LEU A 47 -0.23 7.39 4.81
C LEU A 47 -1.21 8.35 5.52
N PRO A 48 -2.51 8.03 5.53
CA PRO A 48 -3.49 8.79 6.30
C PRO A 48 -3.20 8.73 7.80
N MET A 49 -3.50 9.79 8.55
CA MET A 49 -3.33 9.78 10.02
C MET A 49 -4.07 8.59 10.69
N GLY A 50 -3.44 8.01 11.72
CA GLY A 50 -3.95 6.87 12.47
C GLY A 50 -3.98 5.55 11.69
N TRP A 51 -3.20 5.43 10.61
CA TRP A 51 -3.10 4.18 9.83
C TRP A 51 -2.53 3.03 10.67
N GLU A 52 -1.68 3.32 11.66
CA GLU A 52 -1.11 2.31 12.54
C GLU A 52 -2.20 1.57 13.32
N GLU A 53 -3.27 2.26 13.72
CA GLU A 53 -4.41 1.69 14.44
C GLU A 53 -5.28 0.78 13.56
N ARG A 54 -5.08 0.83 12.23
CA ARG A 54 -5.85 0.09 11.23
C ARG A 54 -5.05 -1.04 10.60
N LEU A 55 -3.83 -1.28 11.05
CA LEU A 55 -3.00 -2.38 10.61
C LEU A 55 -3.72 -3.72 10.77
N ILE A 56 -3.58 -4.58 9.76
CA ILE A 56 -4.18 -5.91 9.73
C ILE A 56 -3.10 -6.93 10.09
N SER A 57 -3.28 -7.67 11.17
CA SER A 57 -2.37 -8.77 11.54
C SER A 57 -2.31 -9.82 10.44
N PHE A 58 -1.08 -10.22 10.10
CA PHE A 58 -0.81 -11.33 9.21
C PHE A 58 -0.18 -12.46 10.02
N ASP A 59 -1.02 -13.38 10.49
CA ASP A 59 -0.60 -14.50 11.31
C ASP A 59 -0.17 -15.67 10.42
N ASN A 60 1.11 -16.03 10.50
CA ASN A 60 1.63 -17.26 9.89
C ASN A 60 2.27 -18.14 10.98
N PRO A 61 1.67 -19.30 11.31
CA PRO A 61 2.21 -20.22 12.32
C PRO A 61 3.65 -20.68 12.03
N GLU A 62 4.05 -20.72 10.76
CA GLU A 62 5.41 -21.11 10.36
C GLU A 62 6.45 -20.00 10.57
N ALA A 63 6.02 -18.76 10.82
CA ALA A 63 6.90 -17.61 11.02
C ALA A 63 7.48 -17.49 12.45
N GLY A 64 7.18 -18.47 13.32
CA GLY A 64 7.67 -18.51 14.70
C GLY A 64 7.19 -17.31 15.52
N GLU A 65 8.13 -16.59 16.13
CA GLU A 65 7.84 -15.39 16.95
C GLU A 65 7.64 -14.11 16.12
N SER A 66 7.77 -14.20 14.79
CA SER A 66 7.67 -13.02 13.92
C SER A 66 6.23 -12.56 13.80
N GLN A 67 5.99 -11.27 14.06
CA GLN A 67 4.70 -10.62 13.85
C GLN A 67 4.75 -9.75 12.61
N ALA A 68 3.92 -10.08 11.61
CA ALA A 68 3.75 -9.26 10.43
C ALA A 68 2.39 -8.57 10.47
N VAL A 69 2.35 -7.37 9.91
CA VAL A 69 1.12 -6.60 9.73
C VAL A 69 1.10 -6.05 8.32
N CYS A 70 -0.09 -5.98 7.74
CA CYS A 70 -0.33 -5.38 6.45
C CYS A 70 -1.05 -4.05 6.62
N LEU A 71 -0.78 -3.12 5.71
CA LEU A 71 -1.60 -1.92 5.58
C LEU A 71 -3.05 -2.30 5.28
N GLU A 72 -3.97 -1.56 5.89
CA GLU A 72 -5.37 -1.62 5.51
C GLU A 72 -5.51 -1.27 4.02
N PRO A 73 -6.31 -2.03 3.23
CA PRO A 73 -6.38 -1.84 1.78
C PRO A 73 -6.69 -0.42 1.30
N HIS A 74 -7.52 0.34 2.00
CA HIS A 74 -7.83 1.73 1.63
C HIS A 74 -6.66 2.66 1.93
N ASP A 75 -5.99 2.48 3.07
CA ASP A 75 -4.79 3.25 3.41
C ASP A 75 -3.65 3.02 2.39
N LEU A 76 -3.43 1.75 2.00
CA LEU A 76 -2.48 1.39 0.95
C LEU A 76 -2.83 2.06 -0.39
N VAL A 77 -4.09 1.96 -0.81
CA VAL A 77 -4.53 2.50 -2.11
C VAL A 77 -4.42 4.02 -2.14
N VAL A 78 -4.80 4.70 -1.05
CA VAL A 78 -4.65 6.15 -0.95
C VAL A 78 -3.18 6.56 -1.04
N SER A 79 -2.27 5.85 -0.36
CA SER A 79 -0.82 6.08 -0.48
C SER A 79 -0.33 5.95 -1.93
N LYS A 80 -0.77 4.90 -2.66
CA LYS A 80 -0.41 4.73 -4.09
C LYS A 80 -1.05 5.81 -4.99
N LEU A 81 -2.27 6.25 -4.71
CA LEU A 81 -2.92 7.35 -5.46
C LEU A 81 -2.23 8.71 -5.24
N VAL A 82 -1.66 8.93 -4.05
CA VAL A 82 -0.79 10.09 -3.78
C VAL A 82 0.44 10.04 -4.68
N ALA A 83 1.12 8.89 -4.79
CA ALA A 83 2.25 8.74 -5.70
C ALA A 83 1.85 8.92 -7.19
N GLY A 84 0.67 8.42 -7.57
CA GLY A 84 -0.03 8.83 -8.79
C GLY A 84 0.60 8.40 -10.10
N ARG A 85 1.37 7.31 -10.12
CA ARG A 85 1.92 6.72 -11.36
C ARG A 85 0.81 5.99 -12.11
N GLU A 86 1.00 5.74 -13.41
CA GLU A 86 -0.02 5.06 -14.22
C GLU A 86 -0.42 3.69 -13.64
N LYS A 87 0.56 2.92 -13.16
CA LYS A 87 0.32 1.62 -12.51
C LYS A 87 -0.53 1.73 -11.23
N ASP A 88 -0.37 2.82 -10.48
CA ASP A 88 -1.09 3.04 -9.21
C ASP A 88 -2.59 3.22 -9.46
N TYR A 89 -2.97 3.96 -10.52
CA TYR A 89 -4.38 4.10 -10.90
C TYR A 89 -4.99 2.79 -11.41
N ARG A 90 -4.22 1.97 -12.14
CA ARG A 90 -4.69 0.65 -12.58
C ARG A 90 -4.91 -0.27 -11.38
N PHE A 91 -3.97 -0.29 -10.43
CA PHE A 91 -4.07 -1.03 -9.17
C PHE A 91 -5.32 -0.62 -8.38
N ALA A 92 -5.48 0.68 -8.09
CA ALA A 92 -6.63 1.20 -7.34
C ALA A 92 -7.97 0.86 -8.02
N ARG A 93 -8.05 0.95 -9.34
CA ARG A 93 -9.25 0.58 -10.09
C ARG A 93 -9.57 -0.91 -9.98
N ALA A 94 -8.57 -1.77 -10.11
CA ALA A 94 -8.76 -3.21 -10.01
C ALA A 94 -9.34 -3.61 -8.65
N LEU A 95 -8.86 -3.00 -7.55
CA LEU A 95 -9.39 -3.27 -6.21
C LEU A 95 -10.84 -2.76 -6.02
N LEU A 96 -11.16 -1.59 -6.59
CA LEU A 96 -12.53 -1.07 -6.61
C LEU A 96 -13.47 -1.99 -7.40
N GLU A 97 -13.08 -2.41 -8.61
CA GLU A 97 -13.86 -3.32 -9.46
C GLU A 97 -14.05 -4.69 -8.82
N ALA A 98 -13.03 -5.20 -8.12
CA ALA A 98 -13.08 -6.43 -7.35
C ALA A 98 -13.86 -6.30 -6.03
N ARG A 99 -14.35 -5.10 -5.69
CA ARG A 99 -15.05 -4.78 -4.42
C ARG A 99 -14.24 -5.11 -3.17
N LEU A 100 -12.91 -5.05 -3.27
CA LEU A 100 -11.99 -5.21 -2.13
C LEU A 100 -11.83 -3.91 -1.34
N ILE A 101 -12.21 -2.78 -1.95
CA ILE A 101 -12.23 -1.45 -1.34
C ILE A 101 -13.48 -0.68 -1.78
N ARG A 102 -13.84 0.36 -1.03
CA ARG A 102 -14.99 1.24 -1.25
C ARG A 102 -14.53 2.66 -1.53
N ALA A 103 -15.12 3.31 -2.52
CA ALA A 103 -14.78 4.68 -2.91
C ALA A 103 -15.04 5.67 -1.76
N GLU A 104 -16.09 5.45 -0.98
CA GLU A 104 -16.48 6.32 0.12
C GLU A 104 -15.40 6.34 1.22
N VAL A 105 -14.87 5.15 1.56
CA VAL A 105 -13.80 5.03 2.56
C VAL A 105 -12.49 5.62 2.02
N LEU A 106 -12.19 5.46 0.73
CA LEU A 106 -11.03 6.13 0.14
C LEU A 106 -11.12 7.65 0.30
N SER A 107 -12.29 8.24 0.04
CA SER A 107 -12.51 9.68 0.24
C SER A 107 -12.31 10.10 1.70
N GLU A 108 -12.84 9.34 2.66
CA GLU A 108 -12.60 9.58 4.09
C GLU A 108 -11.10 9.53 4.45
N ARG A 109 -10.35 8.56 3.91
CA ARG A 109 -8.90 8.42 4.13
C ARG A 109 -8.10 9.56 3.52
N VAL A 110 -8.51 10.08 2.37
CA VAL A 110 -7.83 11.22 1.73
C VAL A 110 -7.88 12.47 2.62
N GLU A 111 -8.96 12.67 3.37
CA GLU A 111 -9.08 13.82 4.29
C GLU A 111 -8.12 13.76 5.47
N LEU A 112 -7.62 12.56 5.81
CA LEU A 112 -6.65 12.34 6.87
C LEU A 112 -5.19 12.41 6.37
N LEU A 113 -4.94 12.62 5.07
CA LEU A 113 -3.58 12.65 4.52
C LEU A 113 -2.80 13.93 4.92
N PRO A 114 -1.55 13.82 5.38
CA PRO A 114 -0.70 14.98 5.67
C PRO A 114 -0.06 15.58 4.39
N VAL A 115 -0.88 15.91 3.40
CA VAL A 115 -0.45 16.45 2.09
C VAL A 115 -1.16 17.77 1.76
N PRO A 116 -0.61 18.59 0.85
CA PRO A 116 -1.28 19.83 0.41
C PRO A 116 -2.69 19.57 -0.15
N GLN A 117 -3.60 20.53 0.05
CA GLN A 117 -4.99 20.44 -0.45
C GLN A 117 -5.09 20.17 -1.96
N ALA A 118 -4.13 20.65 -2.76
CA ALA A 118 -4.08 20.36 -4.19
C ALA A 118 -3.92 18.86 -4.48
N VAL A 119 -3.11 18.15 -3.69
CA VAL A 119 -2.92 16.70 -3.81
C VAL A 119 -4.20 15.98 -3.40
N ARG A 120 -4.82 16.35 -2.27
CA ARG A 120 -6.12 15.78 -1.84
C ARG A 120 -7.19 15.94 -2.92
N ARG A 121 -7.35 17.15 -3.48
CA ARG A 121 -8.32 17.42 -4.56
C ARG A 121 -8.08 16.58 -5.81
N ARG A 122 -6.81 16.38 -6.22
CA ARG A 122 -6.47 15.49 -7.35
C ARG A 122 -6.93 14.06 -7.07
N VAL A 123 -6.64 13.54 -5.89
CA VAL A 123 -6.97 12.16 -5.52
C VAL A 123 -8.49 11.99 -5.41
N LEU A 124 -9.19 12.91 -4.73
CA LEU A 124 -10.66 12.91 -4.63
C LEU A 124 -11.32 12.98 -6.01
N GLY A 125 -10.85 13.88 -6.89
CA GLY A 125 -11.39 13.99 -8.24
C GLY A 125 -11.25 12.70 -9.06
N TRP A 126 -10.16 11.95 -8.83
CA TRP A 126 -10.00 10.63 -9.43
C TRP A 126 -10.98 9.61 -8.84
N ILE A 127 -11.14 9.57 -7.52
CA ILE A 127 -12.05 8.64 -6.82
C ILE A 127 -13.49 8.88 -7.30
N ASP A 128 -13.94 10.13 -7.36
CA ASP A 128 -15.28 10.51 -7.84
C ASP A 128 -15.52 10.05 -9.28
N ALA A 129 -14.52 10.24 -10.15
CA ALA A 129 -14.60 9.81 -11.54
C ALA A 129 -14.63 8.28 -11.67
N ALA A 130 -13.88 7.56 -10.83
CA ALA A 130 -13.88 6.10 -10.78
C ALA A 130 -15.23 5.55 -10.27
N GLY A 131 -15.78 6.12 -9.19
CA GLY A 131 -17.06 5.71 -8.62
C GLY A 131 -18.22 5.87 -9.60
N LYS A 132 -18.33 7.03 -10.27
CA LYS A 132 -19.37 7.27 -11.29
C LYS A 132 -19.37 6.24 -12.42
N ARG A 133 -18.18 5.79 -12.85
CA ARG A 133 -18.03 4.77 -13.90
C ARG A 133 -18.49 3.38 -13.46
N MET A 134 -18.38 3.07 -12.17
CA MET A 134 -18.83 1.79 -11.62
C MET A 134 -20.35 1.75 -11.46
N SER A 135 -20.97 2.83 -11.00
CA SER A 135 -22.43 2.92 -10.89
C SER A 135 -23.13 2.85 -12.25
N GLY A 136 -22.48 3.34 -13.33
CA GLY A 136 -23.00 3.26 -14.69
C GLY A 136 -22.82 1.93 -15.41
N ARG A 137 -22.04 0.97 -14.86
CA ARG A 137 -21.84 -0.37 -15.44
C ARG A 137 -22.80 -1.44 -14.88
N GLY A 138 -23.63 -1.06 -13.90
CA GLY A 138 -24.60 -1.95 -13.25
C GLY A 138 -26.05 -1.81 -13.72
N ALA A 139 -26.28 -1.12 -14.84
CA ALA A 139 -27.59 -0.90 -15.45
C ALA A 139 -27.66 -1.52 -16.86
#